data_AF-A0AAP5UX81-F1
#
_entry.id   AF-A0AAP5UX81-F1
#
_cell.length_a   1.000
_cell.length_b   1.000
_cell.length_c   1.000
_cell.angle_alpha   90.00
_cell.angle_beta   90.00
_cell.angle_gamma   90.00
#
_symmetry.space_group_name_H-M   'P 1'
#
loop_
_entity.id
_entity.type
_entity.pdbx_description
1 polymer ?
#
loop_
_entity_poly.entity_id
_entity_poly.type
_entity_poly.pdbx_seq_one_letter_code
_entity_poly.pdbx_strand_id
1 'polypeptide(L)'
;MDKKDLNRRAAIVALADPEGDLPGEFDTFDPISNRDDLVRLLISTQISFTRCAAGVTAEGPFNEAVTEAVNGSEVDAAALAAVKLAASWAPSPR
;
A
#
# COMPACT_ATOMS: atom_id res chain seq x y z
N MET A 1 7.91 -11.77 -0.48
CA MET A 1 8.36 -10.41 -0.20
C MET A 1 8.16 -10.16 1.27
N ASP A 2 9.16 -9.68 2.00
CA ASP A 2 8.98 -9.36 3.42
C ASP A 2 8.20 -8.05 3.59
N LYS A 3 7.68 -7.79 4.80
CA LYS A 3 6.88 -6.59 5.10
C LYS A 3 7.68 -5.29 4.90
N LYS A 4 8.98 -5.32 5.18
CA LYS A 4 9.84 -4.14 5.08
C LYS A 4 10.02 -3.73 3.62
N ASP A 5 10.23 -4.69 2.74
CA ASP A 5 10.33 -4.47 1.29
C ASP A 5 8.98 -4.01 0.69
N LEU A 6 7.86 -4.56 1.18
CA LEU A 6 6.51 -4.11 0.81
C LEU A 6 6.27 -2.65 1.18
N ASN A 7 6.53 -2.29 2.44
CA ASN A 7 6.41 -0.92 2.92
C ASN A 7 7.32 0.02 2.15
N ARG A 8 8.57 -0.38 1.90
CA ARG A 8 9.54 0.41 1.14
C ARG A 8 9.05 0.68 -0.28
N ARG A 9 8.56 -0.33 -1.00
CA ARG A 9 8.02 -0.15 -2.36
C ARG A 9 6.75 0.69 -2.38
N ALA A 10 5.84 0.47 -1.42
CA ALA A 10 4.65 1.31 -1.29
C ALA A 10 5.01 2.78 -0.98
N ALA A 11 6.02 3.01 -0.15
CA ALA A 11 6.52 4.35 0.15
C ALA A 11 7.04 5.08 -1.11
N ILE A 12 7.63 4.36 -2.08
CA ILE A 12 8.13 4.97 -3.32
C ILE A 12 6.97 5.60 -4.07
N VAL A 13 5.89 4.83 -4.19
CA VAL A 13 4.69 5.24 -4.91
C VAL A 13 3.93 6.32 -4.15
N ALA A 14 3.92 6.25 -2.83
CA ALA A 14 3.11 7.14 -1.99
C ALA A 14 3.76 8.50 -1.72
N LEU A 15 5.09 8.53 -1.63
CA LEU A 15 5.84 9.68 -1.10
C LEU A 15 6.76 10.34 -2.14
N ALA A 16 7.02 9.69 -3.28
CA ALA A 16 7.82 10.32 -4.32
C ALA A 16 7.14 11.60 -4.80
N ASP A 17 7.92 12.68 -4.89
CA ASP A 17 7.46 13.91 -5.51
C ASP A 17 7.40 13.76 -7.05
N PRO A 18 6.92 14.79 -7.79
CA PRO A 18 6.86 14.73 -9.25
C PRO A 18 8.23 14.52 -9.94
N GLU A 19 9.33 14.86 -9.28
CA GLU A 19 10.70 14.67 -9.78
C GLU A 19 11.26 13.28 -9.42
N GLY A 20 10.54 12.52 -8.58
CA GLY A 20 10.91 11.19 -8.12
C GLY A 20 11.75 11.18 -6.84
N ASP A 21 11.90 12.32 -6.16
CA ASP A 21 12.65 12.42 -4.92
C ASP A 21 11.83 11.91 -3.73
N LEU A 22 12.50 11.18 -2.84
CA LEU A 22 11.88 10.61 -1.64
C LEU A 22 12.24 11.45 -0.41
N PRO A 23 11.29 11.68 0.51
CA PRO A 23 11.58 12.38 1.76
C PRO A 23 12.52 11.55 2.64
N GLY A 24 13.30 12.21 3.50
CA GLY A 24 14.26 11.54 4.39
C GLY A 24 13.62 10.54 5.38
N GLU A 25 12.31 10.63 5.62
CA GLU A 25 11.54 9.74 6.49
C GLU A 25 11.02 8.47 5.78
N PHE A 26 11.34 8.29 4.50
CA PHE A 26 10.89 7.18 3.66
C PHE A 26 11.11 5.79 4.29
N ASP A 27 12.27 5.56 4.91
CA ASP A 27 12.59 4.26 5.51
C ASP A 27 11.79 3.94 6.79
N THR A 28 11.06 4.93 7.33
CA THR A 28 10.20 4.77 8.52
C THR A 28 8.72 4.63 8.20
N PHE A 29 8.33 4.77 6.92
CA PHE A 29 6.95 4.62 6.48
C PHE A 29 6.48 3.18 6.65
N ASP A 30 5.50 2.94 7.54
CA ASP A 30 4.99 1.59 7.85
C ASP A 30 3.45 1.52 7.78
N PRO A 31 2.86 1.60 6.58
CA PRO A 31 1.41 1.55 6.39
C PRO A 31 0.77 0.20 6.80
N ILE A 32 1.57 -0.87 6.98
CA ILE A 32 1.05 -2.15 7.49
C ILE A 32 0.76 -2.07 8.99
N SER A 33 1.61 -1.39 9.76
CA SER A 33 1.51 -1.36 11.24
C SER A 33 1.07 -0.01 11.79
N ASN A 34 1.11 1.06 11.00
CA ASN A 34 0.78 2.43 11.38
C ASN A 34 -0.41 2.97 10.55
N ARG A 35 -1.47 3.39 11.25
CA ARG A 35 -2.70 3.90 10.61
C ARG A 35 -2.50 5.25 9.93
N ASP A 36 -1.65 6.12 10.46
CA ASP A 36 -1.42 7.43 9.85
C ASP A 36 -0.69 7.28 8.51
N ASP A 37 0.27 6.36 8.45
CA ASP A 37 0.97 6.00 7.21
C ASP A 37 0.04 5.32 6.22
N LEU A 38 -0.86 4.44 6.69
CA LEU A 38 -1.90 3.87 5.84
C LEU A 38 -2.80 4.95 5.25
N VAL A 39 -3.27 5.91 6.04
CA VAL A 39 -4.09 7.02 5.53
C VAL A 39 -3.32 7.84 4.50
N ARG A 40 -2.05 8.15 4.76
CA ARG A 40 -1.17 8.85 3.79
C ARG A 40 -1.05 8.07 2.49
N LEU A 41 -0.84 6.76 2.55
CA LEU A 41 -0.80 5.86 1.38
C LEU A 41 -2.10 5.96 0.57
N LEU A 42 -3.25 5.85 1.23
CA LEU A 42 -4.54 5.83 0.53
C LEU A 42 -4.84 7.16 -0.15
N ILE A 43 -4.51 8.28 0.49
CA ILE A 43 -4.69 9.62 -0.09
C ILE A 43 -3.82 9.81 -1.33
N SER A 44 -2.55 9.43 -1.27
CA SER A 44 -1.62 9.63 -2.39
C SER A 44 -1.90 8.71 -3.57
N THR A 45 -2.32 7.48 -3.29
CA THR A 45 -2.52 6.43 -4.31
C THR A 45 -3.94 6.34 -4.84
N GLN A 46 -4.91 6.98 -4.17
CA GLN A 46 -6.34 6.85 -4.45
C GLN A 46 -6.86 5.41 -4.37
N ILE A 47 -6.17 4.55 -3.59
CA ILE A 47 -6.63 3.19 -3.36
C ILE A 47 -7.91 3.22 -2.52
N SER A 48 -8.92 2.49 -2.98
CA SER A 48 -10.17 2.26 -2.25
C SER A 48 -10.33 0.80 -1.87
N PHE A 49 -11.34 0.50 -1.06
CA PHE A 49 -11.62 -0.86 -0.62
C PHE A 49 -13.03 -1.29 -0.95
N THR A 50 -13.16 -2.53 -1.39
CA THR A 50 -14.42 -3.26 -1.46
C THR A 50 -14.34 -4.55 -0.65
N ARG A 51 -15.49 -4.99 -0.16
CA ARG A 51 -15.61 -6.26 0.59
C ARG A 51 -16.21 -7.33 -0.30
N CYS A 52 -15.57 -8.49 -0.37
CA CYS A 52 -16.06 -9.65 -1.09
C CYS A 52 -16.05 -10.90 -0.21
N ALA A 53 -16.58 -12.02 -0.72
CA ALA A 53 -16.63 -13.28 0.01
C ALA A 53 -15.23 -13.83 0.36
N ALA A 54 -14.21 -13.50 -0.44
CA ALA A 54 -12.84 -13.94 -0.23
C ALA A 54 -12.05 -13.05 0.76
N GLY A 55 -12.54 -11.86 1.08
CA GLY A 55 -11.89 -10.93 2.00
C GLY A 55 -12.05 -9.45 1.63
N VAL A 56 -11.01 -8.66 1.88
CA VAL A 56 -10.94 -7.24 1.52
C VAL A 56 -10.17 -7.10 0.23
N THR A 57 -10.75 -6.39 -0.74
CA THR A 57 -10.12 -6.05 -2.01
C THR A 57 -9.70 -4.59 -1.99
N ALA A 58 -8.41 -4.33 -2.19
CA ALA A 58 -7.90 -3.00 -2.50
C ALA A 58 -7.97 -2.79 -4.01
N GLU A 59 -8.47 -1.64 -4.45
CA GLU A 59 -8.65 -1.27 -5.86
C GLU A 59 -7.95 0.05 -6.14
N GLY A 60 -7.20 0.09 -7.23
CA GLY A 60 -6.48 1.28 -7.68
C GLY A 60 -7.18 1.96 -8.88
N PRO A 61 -6.72 3.16 -9.26
CA PRO A 61 -7.34 3.94 -10.34
C PRO A 61 -7.22 3.29 -11.74
N PHE A 62 -6.39 2.27 -11.91
CA PHE A 62 -6.09 1.65 -13.22
C PHE A 62 -6.70 0.25 -13.41
N ASN A 63 -7.85 -0.05 -12.78
CA ASN A 63 -8.51 -1.37 -12.79
C ASN A 63 -7.67 -2.53 -12.23
N GLU A 64 -6.67 -2.20 -11.43
CA GLU A 64 -5.85 -3.18 -10.73
C GLU A 64 -6.39 -3.39 -9.32
N ALA A 65 -6.36 -4.64 -8.84
CA ALA A 65 -6.88 -5.00 -7.54
C ALA A 65 -6.07 -6.09 -6.88
N VAL A 66 -6.00 -6.04 -5.55
CA VAL A 66 -5.41 -7.08 -4.70
C VAL A 66 -6.42 -7.46 -3.62
N THR A 67 -6.71 -8.75 -3.47
CA THR A 67 -7.60 -9.27 -2.43
C THR A 67 -6.80 -9.98 -1.34
N GLU A 68 -7.03 -9.59 -0.09
CA GLU A 68 -6.48 -10.24 1.08
C GLU A 68 -7.58 -10.88 1.91
N ALA A 69 -7.37 -12.15 2.28
CA ALA A 69 -8.24 -12.86 3.19
C ALA A 69 -8.19 -12.23 4.59
N VAL A 70 -9.35 -12.17 5.26
CA VAL A 70 -9.45 -11.63 6.61
C VAL A 70 -9.10 -12.71 7.62
N ASN A 71 -7.92 -12.59 8.24
CA ASN A 71 -7.45 -13.48 9.30
C ASN A 71 -7.41 -12.74 10.64
N GLY A 72 -8.59 -12.40 11.17
CA GLY A 72 -8.76 -11.71 12.47
C GLY A 72 -9.17 -10.25 12.34
N SER A 73 -8.29 -9.40 11.77
CA SER A 73 -8.54 -7.96 11.62
C SER A 73 -8.78 -7.59 10.15
N GLU A 74 -9.94 -7.00 9.87
CA GLU A 74 -10.26 -6.46 8.54
C GLU A 74 -9.36 -5.28 8.16
N VAL A 75 -8.96 -4.48 9.15
CA VAL A 75 -8.06 -3.33 8.95
C VAL A 75 -6.68 -3.83 8.54
N ASP A 76 -6.19 -4.91 9.14
CA ASP A 76 -4.87 -5.46 8.82
C ASP A 76 -4.87 -6.09 7.42
N ALA A 77 -5.96 -6.76 7.04
CA ALA A 77 -6.16 -7.27 5.68
C ALA A 77 -6.22 -6.13 4.66
N ALA A 78 -6.97 -5.05 4.96
CA ALA A 78 -7.05 -3.86 4.11
C ALA A 78 -5.69 -3.19 3.94
N ALA A 79 -4.95 -3.00 5.04
CA ALA A 79 -3.61 -2.42 5.02
C ALA A 79 -2.67 -3.26 4.15
N LEU A 80 -2.67 -4.58 4.33
CA LEU A 80 -1.83 -5.48 3.54
C LEU A 80 -2.22 -5.48 2.06
N ALA A 81 -3.52 -5.44 1.74
CA ALA A 81 -4.01 -5.38 0.36
C ALA A 81 -3.57 -4.09 -0.34
N ALA A 82 -3.76 -2.94 0.32
CA ALA A 82 -3.36 -1.64 -0.21
C ALA A 82 -1.85 -1.55 -0.43
N VAL A 83 -1.06 -2.02 0.54
CA VAL A 83 0.40 -1.99 0.45
C VAL A 83 0.91 -2.91 -0.66
N LYS A 84 0.35 -4.12 -0.81
CA LYS A 84 0.69 -5.02 -1.92
C LYS A 84 0.37 -4.41 -3.28
N LEU A 85 -0.81 -3.77 -3.40
CA LEU A 85 -1.22 -3.11 -4.63
C LEU A 85 -0.28 -1.94 -4.95
N ALA A 86 -0.07 -1.01 -4.03
CA ALA A 86 0.83 0.12 -4.23
C ALA A 86 2.27 -0.35 -4.53
N ALA A 87 2.80 -1.34 -3.80
CA ALA A 87 4.13 -1.87 -4.05
C ALA A 87 4.28 -2.48 -5.46
N SER A 88 3.19 -2.97 -6.07
CA SER A 88 3.22 -3.52 -7.42
C SER A 88 3.49 -2.44 -8.49
N TRP A 89 3.18 -1.17 -8.20
CA TRP A 89 3.41 -0.03 -9.10
C TRP A 89 4.83 0.53 -8.99
N ALA A 90 5.53 0.21 -7.90
CA ALA A 90 6.89 0.68 -7.71
C ALA A 90 7.81 0.09 -8.80
N PRO A 91 8.62 0.92 -9.49
CA PRO A 91 9.51 0.47 -10.52
C PRO A 91 10.50 -0.57 -9.97
N SER A 92 10.81 -1.59 -10.77
CA SER A 92 11.81 -2.59 -10.40
C SER A 92 13.17 -1.92 -10.16
N PRO A 93 13.91 -2.30 -9.10
CA PRO A 93 15.27 -1.82 -8.92
C PRO A 93 16.11 -2.22 -10.14
N ARG A 94 16.79 -1.23 -10.74
CA ARG A 94 17.76 -1.46 -11.81
C ARG A 94 19.02 -2.14 -11.28
#